data_AF-A0AAV4HBR3-F1
#
_entry.id   AF-A0AAV4HBR3-F1
#
_cell.length_a   1.000
_cell.length_b   1.000
_cell.length_c   1.000
_cell.angle_alpha   90.00
_cell.angle_beta   90.00
_cell.angle_gamma   90.00
#
_symmetry.space_group_name_H-M   'P 1'
#
loop_
_entity.id
_entity.type
_entity.pdbx_description
1 polymer ?
#
loop_
_entity_poly.entity_id
_entity_poly.type
_entity_poly.pdbx_seq_one_letter_code
_entity_poly.pdbx_strand_id
1 'polypeptide(L)'
;MNKSFTQHELDRAIQDLKLKKSPGEDGVTNEMIQHLGKNMKKKLLQLYNATWTTGNIPQIWKEAIMIPVYKKGKDKKKPESYRPVSLLSCLGKTMERMVNTRMTWYLEKNKILVEEQAGFRRGRCTEDQITLIAQDIQDGFQEKKHSCCMDRYGESF
;
A
#
# COMPACT_ATOMS: atom_id res chain seq x y z
N MET A 1 6.20 17.94 -3.55
CA MET A 1 5.00 17.08 -3.43
C MET A 1 3.70 17.78 -3.80
N ASN A 2 3.59 19.10 -3.65
CA ASN A 2 2.29 19.82 -3.73
C ASN A 2 1.83 20.17 -5.16
N LYS A 3 2.38 19.53 -6.19
CA LYS A 3 1.95 19.79 -7.58
C LYS A 3 0.73 18.94 -7.90
N SER A 4 -0.13 19.40 -8.82
CA SER A 4 -1.22 18.58 -9.36
C SER A 4 -0.68 17.29 -10.01
N PHE A 5 -1.49 16.24 -10.01
CA PHE A 5 -1.24 15.02 -10.76
C PHE A 5 -1.26 15.27 -12.27
N THR A 6 -0.35 14.58 -12.95
CA THR A 6 -0.25 14.58 -14.41
C THR A 6 -1.01 13.41 -15.03
N GLN A 7 -1.34 13.55 -16.31
CA GLN A 7 -1.97 12.47 -17.08
C GLN A 7 -1.12 11.21 -17.12
N HIS A 8 0.21 11.37 -17.23
CA HIS A 8 1.15 10.25 -17.23
C HIS A 8 1.16 9.49 -15.89
N GLU A 9 1.08 10.18 -14.74
CA GLU A 9 0.96 9.52 -13.45
C GLU A 9 -0.34 8.72 -13.34
N LEU A 10 -1.44 9.26 -13.86
CA LEU A 10 -2.71 8.56 -13.89
C LEU A 10 -2.64 7.31 -14.79
N ASP A 11 -2.13 7.45 -16.00
CA ASP A 11 -2.05 6.33 -16.94
C ASP A 11 -1.16 5.20 -16.41
N ARG A 12 -0.03 5.52 -15.77
CA ARG A 12 0.81 4.54 -15.08
C ARG A 12 0.06 3.85 -13.95
N ALA A 13 -0.65 4.61 -13.11
CA ALA A 13 -1.41 4.05 -12.00
C ALA A 13 -2.53 3.10 -12.49
N ILE A 14 -3.18 3.43 -13.61
CA ILE A 14 -4.21 2.60 -14.24
C ILE A 14 -3.60 1.33 -14.85
N GLN A 15 -2.44 1.44 -15.50
CA GLN A 15 -1.74 0.29 -16.09
C GLN A 15 -1.34 -0.75 -15.03
N ASP A 16 -0.95 -0.30 -13.85
CA ASP A 16 -0.53 -1.16 -12.74
C ASP A 16 -1.72 -1.75 -11.93
N LEU A 17 -2.96 -1.47 -12.32
CA LEU A 17 -4.13 -2.05 -11.66
C LEU A 17 -4.19 -3.57 -11.90
N LYS A 18 -4.27 -4.31 -10.79
CA LYS A 18 -4.48 -5.76 -10.84
C LYS A 18 -5.95 -6.03 -11.18
N LEU A 19 -6.17 -6.87 -12.19
CA LEU A 19 -7.51 -7.33 -12.57
C LEU A 19 -8.10 -8.31 -11.55
N LYS A 20 -9.40 -8.58 -11.69
CA LYS A 20 -10.21 -9.51 -10.89
C LYS A 20 -10.19 -9.15 -9.41
N LYS A 21 -10.25 -7.85 -9.12
CA LYS A 21 -10.40 -7.31 -7.77
C LYS A 21 -11.85 -6.93 -7.53
N SER A 22 -12.34 -7.23 -6.34
CA SER A 22 -13.69 -6.86 -5.93
C SER A 22 -13.81 -5.33 -5.79
N PRO A 23 -14.89 -4.74 -6.32
CA PRO A 23 -15.16 -3.31 -6.17
C PRO A 23 -15.51 -2.96 -4.71
N GLY A 24 -15.52 -1.66 -4.42
CA GLY A 24 -16.12 -1.13 -3.20
C GLY A 24 -17.63 -0.94 -3.37
N GLU A 25 -18.21 -0.09 -2.52
CA GLU A 25 -19.65 0.22 -2.52
C GLU A 25 -20.12 0.95 -3.78
N ASP A 26 -19.21 1.64 -4.48
CA ASP A 26 -19.47 2.29 -5.77
C ASP A 26 -19.63 1.32 -6.95
N GLY A 27 -19.35 0.03 -6.76
CA GLY A 27 -19.43 -0.99 -7.82
C GLY A 27 -18.42 -0.83 -8.95
N VAL A 28 -17.50 0.14 -8.88
CA VAL A 28 -16.53 0.41 -9.95
C VAL A 28 -15.36 -0.56 -9.84
N THR A 29 -15.13 -1.34 -10.89
CA THR A 29 -14.02 -2.31 -10.92
C THR A 29 -12.75 -1.74 -11.56
N ASN A 30 -11.62 -2.40 -11.34
CA ASN A 30 -10.36 -2.03 -11.98
C ASN A 30 -10.42 -2.17 -13.51
N GLU A 31 -11.17 -3.16 -14.01
CA GLU A 31 -11.42 -3.37 -15.43
C GLU A 31 -12.12 -2.15 -16.04
N MET A 32 -13.15 -1.62 -15.38
CA MET A 32 -13.86 -0.43 -15.87
C MET A 32 -12.91 0.77 -15.97
N ILE A 33 -12.02 0.95 -14.99
CA ILE A 33 -11.02 2.03 -14.97
C ILE A 33 -10.01 1.87 -16.12
N GLN A 34 -9.54 0.66 -16.38
CA GLN A 34 -8.59 0.39 -17.47
C GLN A 34 -9.17 0.66 -18.86
N HIS A 35 -10.47 0.41 -19.04
CA HIS A 35 -11.17 0.64 -20.31
C HIS A 35 -11.71 2.07 -20.48
N LEU A 36 -11.42 2.99 -19.55
CA LEU A 36 -11.82 4.39 -19.71
C LEU A 36 -11.21 5.02 -20.96
N GLY A 37 -12.06 5.62 -21.78
CA GLY A 37 -11.63 6.43 -22.92
C GLY A 37 -10.85 7.69 -22.48
N LYS A 38 -10.09 8.28 -23.41
CA LYS A 38 -9.23 9.46 -23.16
C LYS A 38 -9.97 10.61 -22.46
N ASN A 39 -11.20 10.89 -22.87
CA ASN A 39 -12.01 11.97 -22.30
C ASN A 39 -12.38 11.69 -20.83
N MET A 40 -12.75 10.46 -20.52
CA MET A 40 -13.07 10.06 -19.15
C MET A 40 -11.84 10.06 -18.25
N LYS A 41 -10.68 9.62 -18.75
CA LYS A 41 -9.42 9.73 -18.01
C LYS A 41 -9.07 11.17 -17.67
N LYS A 42 -9.28 12.12 -18.60
CA LYS A 42 -9.09 13.56 -18.33
C LYS A 42 -10.04 14.06 -17.24
N LYS A 43 -11.31 13.66 -17.27
CA LYS A 43 -12.29 14.02 -16.22
C LYS A 43 -11.92 13.41 -14.87
N LEU A 44 -11.46 12.17 -14.85
CA LEU A 44 -10.98 11.52 -13.65
C LEU A 44 -9.76 12.23 -13.07
N LEU A 45 -8.81 12.66 -13.92
CA LEU A 45 -7.66 13.44 -13.49
C LEU A 45 -8.08 14.79 -12.89
N GLN A 46 -9.06 15.47 -13.49
CA GLN A 46 -9.62 16.72 -12.95
C GLN A 46 -10.23 16.48 -11.55
N LEU A 47 -10.97 15.39 -11.37
CA LEU A 47 -11.53 15.01 -10.07
C LEU A 47 -10.44 14.74 -9.02
N TYR A 48 -9.40 13.98 -9.37
CA TYR A 48 -8.28 13.72 -8.46
C TYR A 48 -7.52 14.99 -8.10
N ASN A 49 -7.31 15.89 -9.05
CA ASN A 49 -6.64 17.16 -8.79
C ASN A 49 -7.48 18.12 -7.94
N ALA A 50 -8.80 18.14 -8.13
CA ALA A 50 -9.72 18.87 -7.26
C ALA A 50 -9.66 18.31 -5.83
N THR A 51 -9.73 16.99 -5.68
CA THR A 51 -9.62 16.28 -4.40
C THR A 51 -8.28 16.58 -3.72
N TRP A 52 -7.18 16.54 -4.47
CA TRP A 52 -5.82 16.82 -3.98
C TRP A 52 -5.64 18.26 -3.51
N THR A 53 -6.21 19.22 -4.23
CA THR A 53 -6.05 20.65 -3.94
C THR A 53 -6.94 21.09 -2.78
N THR A 54 -8.16 20.56 -2.71
CA THR A 54 -9.14 20.92 -1.67
C THR A 54 -8.97 20.12 -0.38
N GLY A 55 -8.32 18.95 -0.43
CA GLY A 55 -8.28 17.98 0.67
C GLY A 55 -9.61 17.22 0.87
N ASN A 56 -10.63 17.49 0.06
CA ASN A 56 -11.95 16.92 0.22
C ASN A 56 -12.08 15.60 -0.56
N ILE A 57 -11.89 14.49 0.15
CA ILE A 57 -12.05 13.14 -0.41
C ILE A 57 -13.54 12.77 -0.46
N PRO A 58 -14.06 12.29 -1.60
CA PRO A 58 -15.43 11.78 -1.71
C PRO A 58 -15.77 10.78 -0.62
N GLN A 59 -16.96 10.92 -0.02
CA GLN A 59 -17.38 10.09 1.10
C GLN A 59 -17.34 8.60 0.78
N ILE A 60 -17.85 8.22 -0.39
CA ILE A 60 -17.85 6.82 -0.89
C ILE A 60 -16.46 6.21 -1.08
N TRP A 61 -15.40 7.03 -1.18
CA TRP A 61 -14.02 6.49 -1.25
C TRP A 61 -13.45 6.16 0.13
N LYS A 62 -14.03 6.72 1.19
CA LYS A 62 -13.66 6.48 2.59
C LYS A 62 -14.44 5.31 3.19
N GLU A 63 -15.49 4.86 2.51
CA GLU A 63 -16.36 3.77 2.95
C GLU A 63 -15.82 2.41 2.49
N ALA A 64 -15.96 1.40 3.35
CA ALA A 64 -15.44 0.06 3.12
C ALA A 64 -16.49 -1.00 3.43
N ILE A 65 -16.68 -1.92 2.49
CA ILE A 65 -17.46 -3.14 2.74
C ILE A 65 -16.55 -4.14 3.47
N MET A 66 -16.99 -4.59 4.64
CA MET A 66 -16.23 -5.53 5.49
C MET A 66 -16.64 -6.97 5.19
N ILE A 67 -15.72 -7.74 4.60
CA ILE A 67 -15.93 -9.16 4.26
C ILE A 67 -15.08 -10.05 5.17
N PRO A 68 -15.67 -10.92 6.01
CA PRO A 68 -14.91 -11.85 6.83
C PRO A 68 -14.38 -13.02 5.98
N VAL A 69 -13.06 -13.15 5.89
CA VAL A 69 -12.39 -14.25 5.19
C VAL A 69 -11.94 -15.30 6.20
N TYR A 70 -12.40 -16.54 6.01
CA TYR A 70 -12.09 -17.65 6.90
C TYR A 70 -10.62 -18.08 6.82
N LYS A 71 -10.00 -18.32 7.97
CA LYS A 71 -8.67 -18.91 8.16
C LYS A 71 -8.78 -20.43 8.10
N LYS A 72 -8.12 -21.06 7.12
CA LYS A 72 -8.15 -22.53 6.96
C LYS A 72 -7.68 -23.22 8.26
N GLY A 73 -8.36 -24.31 8.63
CA GLY A 73 -8.00 -25.14 9.79
C GLY A 73 -8.43 -24.61 11.16
N LYS A 74 -9.31 -23.60 11.22
CA LYS A 74 -9.83 -23.05 12.49
C LYS A 74 -11.30 -23.41 12.70
N ASP A 75 -11.83 -23.23 13.89
CA ASP A 75 -13.24 -23.51 14.16
C ASP A 75 -14.15 -22.42 13.54
N LYS A 76 -15.01 -22.78 12.58
CA LYS A 76 -15.91 -21.84 11.89
C LYS A 76 -16.90 -21.13 12.83
N LYS A 77 -17.14 -21.65 14.03
CA LYS A 77 -18.04 -21.04 15.01
C LYS A 77 -17.41 -19.86 15.76
N LYS A 78 -16.09 -19.70 15.70
CA LYS A 78 -15.38 -18.66 16.46
C LYS A 78 -15.08 -17.43 15.58
N PRO A 79 -15.35 -16.20 16.06
CA PRO A 79 -15.02 -14.97 15.33
C PRO A 79 -13.52 -14.85 14.96
N GLU A 80 -12.61 -15.28 15.84
CA GLU A 80 -11.14 -15.28 15.63
C GLU A 80 -10.66 -16.10 14.42
N SER A 81 -11.51 -17.01 13.94
CA SER A 81 -11.28 -17.82 12.75
C SER A 81 -11.46 -17.05 11.45
N TYR A 82 -11.90 -15.79 11.51
CA TYR A 82 -12.04 -14.92 10.36
C TYR A 82 -11.04 -13.77 10.45
N ARG A 83 -10.60 -13.29 9.29
CA ARG A 83 -9.90 -12.01 9.16
C ARG A 83 -10.81 -11.07 8.38
N PRO A 84 -11.10 -9.86 8.89
CA PRO A 84 -11.83 -8.88 8.11
C PRO A 84 -10.98 -8.42 6.92
N VAL A 85 -11.60 -8.29 5.74
CA VAL A 85 -11.02 -7.67 4.56
C VAL A 85 -11.92 -6.51 4.14
N SER A 86 -11.32 -5.33 4.01
CA SER A 86 -12.00 -4.09 3.62
C SER A 86 -11.98 -3.92 2.09
N LEU A 87 -13.16 -3.83 1.49
CA LEU A 87 -13.31 -3.49 0.08
C LEU A 87 -13.64 -2.00 -0.07
N LEU A 88 -12.60 -1.20 -0.29
CA LEU A 88 -12.73 0.23 -0.64
C LEU A 88 -12.93 0.44 -2.14
N SER A 89 -13.40 1.64 -2.52
CA SER A 89 -13.51 2.10 -3.91
C SER A 89 -12.23 1.89 -4.71
N CYS A 90 -12.35 1.33 -5.92
CA CYS A 90 -11.22 1.20 -6.84
C CYS A 90 -10.71 2.55 -7.35
N LEU A 91 -11.59 3.55 -7.48
CA LEU A 91 -11.21 4.91 -7.85
C LEU A 91 -10.37 5.54 -6.73
N GLY A 92 -10.83 5.45 -5.47
CA GLY A 92 -10.09 5.89 -4.30
C GLY A 92 -8.69 5.26 -4.23
N LYS A 93 -8.60 3.93 -4.32
CA LYS A 93 -7.32 3.19 -4.34
C LYS A 93 -6.40 3.59 -5.50
N THR A 94 -6.97 3.99 -6.64
CA THR A 94 -6.18 4.46 -7.80
C THR A 94 -5.50 5.79 -7.47
N MET A 95 -6.22 6.74 -6.84
CA MET A 95 -5.62 7.98 -6.36
C MET A 95 -4.58 7.73 -5.25
N GLU A 96 -4.89 6.87 -4.27
CA GLU A 96 -3.96 6.47 -3.22
C GLU A 96 -2.65 5.91 -3.78
N ARG A 97 -2.72 5.11 -4.84
CA ARG A 97 -1.53 4.59 -5.55
C ARG A 97 -0.68 5.73 -6.13
N MET A 98 -1.30 6.75 -6.72
CA MET A 98 -0.58 7.91 -7.25
C MET A 98 0.11 8.70 -6.12
N VAL A 99 -0.58 8.89 -5.00
CA VAL A 99 -0.01 9.51 -3.79
C VAL A 99 1.17 8.69 -3.25
N ASN A 100 0.97 7.38 -3.07
CA ASN A 100 1.99 6.47 -2.56
C ASN A 100 3.23 6.44 -3.46
N THR A 101 3.06 6.51 -4.77
CA THR A 101 4.18 6.57 -5.72
C THR A 101 5.04 7.82 -5.49
N ARG A 102 4.41 8.99 -5.29
CA ARG A 102 5.12 10.22 -4.96
C ARG A 102 5.80 10.16 -3.60
N MET A 103 5.10 9.59 -2.61
CA MET A 103 5.60 9.46 -1.24
C MET A 103 6.82 8.56 -1.17
N THR A 104 6.72 7.37 -1.75
CA THR A 104 7.82 6.40 -1.81
C THR A 104 9.04 7.01 -2.50
N TRP A 105 8.86 7.67 -3.65
CA TRP A 105 9.97 8.33 -4.35
C TRP A 105 10.67 9.39 -3.48
N TYR A 106 9.91 10.19 -2.74
CA TYR A 106 10.48 11.21 -1.86
C TYR A 106 11.22 10.59 -0.67
N LEU A 107 10.64 9.58 -0.03
CA LEU A 107 11.25 8.89 1.11
C LEU A 107 12.59 8.23 0.72
N GLU A 108 12.63 7.55 -0.43
CA GLU A 108 13.85 6.92 -0.95
C GLU A 108 14.90 7.95 -1.38
N LYS A 109 14.48 8.97 -2.14
CA LYS A 109 15.41 9.99 -2.66
C LYS A 109 16.12 10.75 -1.53
N ASN A 110 15.43 11.00 -0.42
CA ASN A 110 15.99 11.71 0.72
C ASN A 110 16.58 10.79 1.79
N LYS A 111 16.62 9.46 1.55
CA LYS A 111 17.13 8.46 2.50
C LYS A 111 16.50 8.59 3.89
N ILE A 112 15.18 8.84 3.93
CA ILE A 112 14.43 9.02 5.19
C ILE A 112 14.20 7.66 5.87
N LEU A 113 14.02 6.60 5.09
CA LEU A 113 13.83 5.25 5.62
C LEU A 113 15.17 4.65 6.03
N VAL A 114 15.20 4.06 7.22
CA VAL A 114 16.35 3.29 7.71
C VAL A 114 16.58 2.05 6.84
N GLU A 115 17.82 1.58 6.79
CA GLU A 115 18.22 0.50 5.89
C GLU A 115 17.65 -0.86 6.34
N GLU A 116 17.44 -1.03 7.63
CA GLU A 116 16.85 -2.22 8.23
C GLU A 116 15.34 -2.34 7.93
N GLN A 117 14.70 -1.25 7.50
CA GLN A 117 13.28 -1.27 7.12
C GLN A 117 13.10 -1.90 5.72
N ALA A 118 12.82 -3.20 5.69
CA ALA A 118 12.51 -3.94 4.46
C ALA A 118 11.01 -4.01 4.12
N GLY A 119 10.14 -3.90 5.12
CA GLY A 119 8.69 -4.01 4.94
C GLY A 119 8.15 -3.01 3.92
N PHE A 120 7.45 -3.50 2.90
CA PHE A 120 6.79 -2.68 1.86
C PHE A 120 7.75 -1.77 1.05
N ARG A 121 9.05 -2.03 1.09
CA ARG A 121 10.09 -1.26 0.40
C ARG A 121 10.51 -1.96 -0.90
N ARG A 122 10.60 -1.20 -2.01
CA ARG A 122 10.92 -1.79 -3.31
C ARG A 122 12.36 -2.32 -3.31
N GLY A 123 12.54 -3.55 -3.79
CA GLY A 123 13.86 -4.17 -3.90
C GLY A 123 14.42 -4.70 -2.58
N ARG A 124 13.60 -4.81 -1.53
CA ARG A 124 13.94 -5.50 -0.29
C ARG A 124 12.92 -6.62 -0.05
N CYS A 125 13.38 -7.74 0.48
CA CYS A 125 12.51 -8.82 0.90
C CYS A 125 12.84 -9.30 2.32
N THR A 126 12.00 -10.17 2.87
CA THR A 126 12.21 -10.74 4.20
C THR A 126 13.44 -11.66 4.23
N GLU A 127 13.81 -12.29 3.11
CA GLU A 127 14.98 -13.17 3.03
C GLU A 127 16.28 -12.40 3.21
N ASP A 128 16.38 -11.20 2.63
CA ASP A 128 17.53 -10.30 2.84
C ASP A 128 17.72 -10.00 4.33
N GLN A 129 16.63 -9.68 5.03
CA GLN A 129 16.66 -9.35 6.46
C GLN A 129 17.03 -10.57 7.32
N ILE A 130 16.49 -11.74 7.00
CA ILE A 130 16.86 -12.98 7.70
C ILE A 130 18.35 -13.26 7.52
N THR A 131 18.88 -13.05 6.31
CA THR A 131 20.30 -13.26 6.01
C THR A 131 21.18 -12.29 6.81
N LEU A 132 20.80 -11.01 6.88
CA LEU A 132 21.51 -10.02 7.69
C LEU A 132 21.53 -10.41 9.17
N ILE A 133 20.38 -10.77 9.73
CA ILE A 133 20.29 -11.19 11.14
C ILE A 133 21.13 -12.46 11.39
N ALA A 134 21.11 -13.42 10.48
CA ALA A 134 21.89 -14.65 10.61
C ALA A 134 23.41 -14.36 10.59
N GLN A 135 23.85 -13.44 9.73
CA GLN A 135 25.23 -13.00 9.67
C GLN A 135 25.65 -12.29 10.97
N ASP A 136 24.83 -11.36 11.46
CA ASP A 136 25.09 -10.64 12.72
C ASP A 136 25.23 -11.59 13.92
N ILE A 137 24.42 -12.67 13.95
CA ILE A 137 24.53 -13.71 14.99
C ILE A 137 25.85 -14.48 14.85
N GLN A 138 26.24 -14.86 13.63
CA GLN A 138 27.49 -15.58 13.38
C GLN A 138 28.71 -14.74 13.75
N ASP A 139 28.72 -13.47 13.36
CA ASP A 139 29.82 -12.55 13.64
C ASP A 139 29.94 -12.29 15.15
N GLY A 140 28.80 -12.07 15.83
CA GLY A 140 28.76 -11.94 17.28
C GLY A 140 29.32 -13.18 18.01
N PHE A 141 28.97 -14.38 17.53
CA PHE A 141 29.50 -15.63 18.08
C PHE A 141 31.02 -15.75 17.91
N GLN A 142 31.56 -15.40 16.74
CA GLN A 142 33.01 -15.43 16.47
C GLN A 142 33.77 -14.42 17.33
N GLU A 143 33.21 -13.22 17.51
CA GLU A 143 33.84 -12.14 18.28
C GLU A 143 33.61 -12.24 19.80
N LYS A 144 32.91 -13.29 20.28
CA LYS A 144 32.45 -13.44 21.67
C LYS A 144 31.63 -12.25 22.17
N LYS A 145 30.87 -11.60 21.28
CA LYS A 145 29.94 -10.53 21.58
C LYS A 145 28.51 -11.09 21.65
N HIS A 146 27.69 -10.50 22.51
CA HIS A 146 26.27 -10.81 22.54
C HIS A 146 25.54 -10.01 21.47
N SER A 147 24.86 -10.69 20.55
CA SER A 147 23.93 -10.10 19.59
C SER A 147 22.53 -10.02 20.22
N CYS A 148 21.93 -8.82 20.23
CA CYS A 148 20.58 -8.58 20.74
C CYS A 148 19.73 -7.97 19.62
N CYS A 149 18.65 -8.66 19.26
CA CYS A 149 17.65 -8.13 18.33
C CYS A 149 16.58 -7.38 19.15
N MET A 150 16.55 -6.06 19.02
CA MET A 150 15.50 -5.21 19.59
C MET A 150 14.56 -4.79 18.46
N ASP A 151 13.28 -5.17 18.58
CA ASP A 151 12.25 -4.72 17.67
C ASP A 151 11.96 -3.24 17.95
N ARG A 152 12.46 -2.32 17.13
CA ARG A 152 12.25 -0.86 17.30
C ARG A 152 10.85 -0.39 16.87
N TYR A 153 9.82 -1.18 17.17
CA TYR A 153 8.40 -0.83 16.94
C TYR A 153 7.64 -0.68 18.27
N GLY A 154 8.23 0.05 19.22
CA GLY A 154 7.68 0.20 20.57
C GLY A 154 7.86 1.58 21.22
N GLU A 155 8.25 2.63 20.49
CA GLU A 155 8.27 3.99 21.04
C GLU A 155 7.52 4.95 20.13
N SER A 156 6.25 5.16 20.48
CA SER A 156 5.48 6.36 20.15
C SER A 156 4.92 6.84 21.48
N PHE A 157 5.51 7.91 22.01
CA PHE A 157 4.94 8.71 23.10
C PHE A 157 3.72 9.49 22.59
#